data_AF-A0A442B3L9-F1
#
_entry.id   AF-A0A442B3L9-F1
#
_cell.length_a   1.000
_cell.length_b   1.000
_cell.length_c   1.000
_cell.angle_alpha   90.00
_cell.angle_beta   90.00
_cell.angle_gamma   90.00
#
_symmetry.space_group_name_H-M   'P 1'
#
loop_
_entity.id
_entity.type
_entity.pdbx_description
1 polymer ?
#
loop_
_entity_poly.entity_id
_entity_poly.type
_entity_poly.pdbx_seq_one_letter_code
_entity_poly.pdbx_strand_id
1 'polypeptide(L)'
;MRDFRDAKAMAQTLTEALAAKSVSLSHSESLELIARILGFRDWNVLAAKVQASQHATAPTASPVAIPPGLTELPIFPMRDLVLFPQTVAPIFVARDKTRRAVERAIAGGSRVLVVAQKHADDDRPNALQSLHPVGVTASVINSQTQMDGVLKVTVSGLQRTAITRLIDGEFLAAEIKPIEEQRGQSEEARSLSRMVLDAYRIYANIDLSSLPVGQRVRFGLPSPENPTLLADTVAQRLPIGIDEKQQLLETSDVVARLEKVLELIRTARPEQ
;
A
#
# COMPACT_ATOMS: atom_id res chain seq x y z
N MET A 1 1.87 28.73 -24.97
CA MET A 1 3.22 28.25 -24.58
C MET A 1 3.21 26.74 -24.76
N ARG A 2 4.00 26.17 -25.68
CA ARG A 2 4.05 24.71 -25.90
C ARG A 2 4.76 24.05 -24.73
N ASP A 3 4.14 23.05 -24.12
CA ASP A 3 4.61 22.40 -22.89
C ASP A 3 5.43 21.13 -23.23
N PHE A 4 6.24 20.64 -22.30
CA PHE A 4 7.04 19.41 -22.48
C PHE A 4 6.18 18.16 -22.74
N ARG A 5 4.86 18.26 -22.51
CA ARG A 5 3.85 17.24 -22.80
C ARG A 5 3.66 16.99 -24.30
N ASP A 6 4.00 17.96 -25.16
CA ASP A 6 3.84 17.87 -26.61
C ASP A 6 5.14 17.39 -27.32
N ALA A 7 6.14 16.92 -26.57
CA ALA A 7 7.48 16.64 -27.09
C ALA A 7 7.53 15.68 -28.29
N LYS A 8 6.62 14.69 -28.36
CA LYS A 8 6.53 13.77 -29.52
C LYS A 8 6.04 14.49 -30.78
N ALA A 9 5.03 15.35 -30.65
CA ALA A 9 4.52 16.14 -31.77
C ALA A 9 5.57 17.16 -32.25
N MET A 10 6.34 17.74 -31.31
CA MET A 10 7.47 18.62 -31.63
C MET A 10 8.58 17.87 -32.39
N ALA A 11 8.92 16.65 -31.96
CA ALA A 11 9.94 15.82 -32.62
C ALA A 11 9.51 15.46 -34.04
N GLN A 12 8.24 15.07 -34.24
CA GLN A 12 7.70 14.78 -35.56
C GLN A 12 7.70 16.01 -36.48
N THR A 13 7.25 17.17 -35.98
CA THR A 13 7.25 18.44 -36.75
C THR A 13 8.68 18.84 -37.14
N LEU A 14 9.66 18.60 -36.25
CA LEU A 14 11.08 18.88 -36.51
C LEU A 14 11.63 17.96 -37.60
N THR A 15 11.32 16.66 -37.56
CA THR A 15 11.72 15.71 -38.61
C THR A 15 11.17 16.11 -39.97
N GLU A 16 9.88 16.47 -40.05
CA GLU A 16 9.22 16.90 -41.28
C GLU A 16 9.81 18.20 -41.85
N ALA A 17 10.11 19.18 -40.99
CA ALA A 17 10.69 20.46 -41.40
C ALA A 17 12.16 20.33 -41.88
N LEU A 18 12.93 19.40 -41.32
CA LEU A 18 14.33 19.17 -41.70
C LEU A 18 14.46 18.30 -42.95
N ALA A 19 13.53 17.37 -43.17
CA ALA A 19 13.42 16.62 -44.42
C ALA A 19 13.19 17.54 -45.62
N ALA A 20 12.40 18.61 -45.45
CA ALA A 20 12.18 19.63 -46.48
C ALA A 20 13.44 20.47 -46.83
N LYS A 21 14.49 20.40 -46.00
CA LYS A 21 15.79 21.08 -46.20
C LYS A 21 16.93 20.10 -46.50
N SER A 22 16.60 18.88 -46.94
CA SER A 22 17.57 17.83 -47.31
C SER A 22 18.47 17.35 -46.16
N VAL A 23 18.02 17.50 -44.90
CA VAL A 23 18.71 16.96 -43.71
C VAL A 23 17.87 15.80 -43.18
N SER A 24 18.39 14.58 -43.28
CA SER A 24 17.72 13.39 -42.75
C SER A 24 18.14 13.13 -41.30
N LEU A 25 17.18 13.22 -40.39
CA LEU A 25 17.32 12.78 -39.01
C LEU A 25 16.32 11.65 -38.76
N SER A 26 16.74 10.63 -38.02
CA SER A 26 15.82 9.60 -37.54
C SER A 26 14.85 10.18 -36.51
N HIS A 27 13.74 9.47 -36.31
CA HIS A 27 12.75 9.83 -35.29
C HIS A 27 13.39 9.84 -33.88
N SER A 28 14.28 8.89 -33.59
CA SER A 28 15.00 8.80 -32.31
C SER A 28 15.93 9.99 -32.09
N GLU A 29 16.68 10.44 -33.11
CA GLU A 29 17.54 11.63 -32.99
C GLU A 29 16.72 12.91 -32.79
N SER A 30 15.54 12.98 -33.40
CA SER A 30 14.63 14.09 -33.23
C SER A 30 14.08 14.16 -31.80
N LEU A 31 13.79 13.02 -31.18
CA LEU A 31 13.38 12.93 -29.77
C LEU A 31 14.47 13.39 -28.80
N GLU A 32 15.74 13.03 -29.07
CA GLU A 32 16.89 13.47 -28.28
C GLU A 32 17.13 14.99 -28.37
N LEU A 33 16.99 15.56 -29.57
CA LEU A 33 17.11 17.01 -29.79
C LEU A 33 16.02 17.78 -29.06
N ILE A 34 14.77 17.31 -29.11
CA ILE A 34 13.66 17.94 -28.38
C ILE A 34 13.86 17.85 -26.87
N ALA A 35 14.36 16.72 -26.35
CA ALA A 35 14.68 16.60 -24.93
C ALA A 35 15.69 17.66 -24.48
N ARG A 36 16.77 17.86 -25.24
CA ARG A 36 17.78 18.89 -24.96
C ARG A 36 17.26 20.31 -25.06
N ILE A 37 16.43 20.61 -26.08
CA ILE A 37 15.81 21.94 -26.25
C ILE A 37 14.92 22.29 -25.05
N LEU A 38 14.22 21.29 -24.50
CA LEU A 38 13.37 21.45 -23.31
C LEU A 38 14.15 21.39 -21.98
N GLY A 39 15.48 21.35 -22.03
CA GLY A 39 16.36 21.37 -20.85
C GLY A 39 16.55 20.02 -20.16
N PHE A 40 16.19 18.91 -20.81
CA PHE A 40 16.40 17.56 -20.31
C PHE A 40 17.64 16.91 -20.90
N ARG A 41 18.24 15.98 -20.16
CA ARG A 41 19.51 15.35 -20.52
C ARG A 41 19.41 14.46 -21.77
N ASP A 42 18.33 13.70 -21.84
CA ASP A 42 18.04 12.73 -22.89
C ASP A 42 16.52 12.47 -22.98
N TRP A 43 16.12 11.76 -24.03
CA TRP A 43 14.72 11.41 -24.24
C TRP A 43 14.13 10.56 -23.10
N ASN A 44 14.92 9.68 -22.47
CA ASN A 44 14.43 8.81 -21.40
C ASN A 44 13.99 9.62 -20.16
N VAL A 45 14.75 10.64 -19.77
CA VAL A 45 14.41 11.53 -18.65
C VAL A 45 13.15 12.35 -18.94
N LEU A 46 13.03 12.89 -20.16
CA LEU A 46 11.83 13.62 -20.57
C LEU A 46 10.61 12.69 -20.65
N ALA A 47 10.76 11.49 -21.21
CA ALA A 47 9.70 10.48 -21.30
C ALA A 47 9.18 10.06 -19.93
N ALA A 48 10.09 9.86 -18.96
CA ALA A 48 9.72 9.58 -17.56
C ALA A 48 8.91 10.73 -16.94
N LYS A 49 9.26 11.98 -17.24
CA LYS A 49 8.54 13.17 -16.73
C LYS A 49 7.18 13.38 -17.41
N VAL A 50 7.07 13.11 -18.71
CA VAL A 50 5.79 13.11 -19.43
C VAL A 50 4.86 12.04 -18.88
N GLN A 51 5.37 10.82 -18.67
CA GLN A 51 4.60 9.75 -18.02
C GLN A 51 4.19 10.13 -16.60
N ALA A 52 5.10 10.66 -15.77
CA ALA A 52 4.77 11.12 -14.42
C ALA A 52 3.71 12.24 -14.43
N SER A 53 3.72 13.12 -15.44
CA SER A 53 2.75 14.21 -15.58
C SER A 53 1.40 13.76 -16.15
N GLN A 54 1.36 12.71 -16.96
CA GLN A 54 0.12 12.07 -17.42
C GLN A 54 -0.55 11.26 -16.29
N HIS A 55 0.23 10.72 -15.36
CA HIS A 55 -0.27 10.12 -14.12
C HIS A 55 -0.64 11.19 -13.06
N ALA A 56 -0.15 12.43 -13.20
CA ALA A 56 -0.52 13.57 -12.36
C ALA A 56 -1.87 14.21 -12.72
N THR A 57 -2.58 13.70 -13.74
CA THR A 57 -3.99 14.03 -14.03
C THR A 57 -5.01 13.09 -13.40
N ALA A 58 -4.57 12.13 -12.56
CA ALA A 58 -5.47 11.62 -11.53
C ALA A 58 -5.77 12.76 -10.55
N PRO A 59 -7.02 12.95 -10.11
CA PRO A 59 -7.36 14.08 -9.26
C PRO A 59 -6.45 14.03 -8.03
N THR A 60 -5.94 15.20 -7.65
CA THR A 60 -5.35 15.45 -6.33
C THR A 60 -6.41 15.05 -5.32
N ALA A 61 -6.37 13.78 -4.91
CA ALA A 61 -7.09 13.33 -3.76
C ALA A 61 -6.38 14.02 -2.58
N SER A 62 -6.93 15.16 -2.18
CA SER A 62 -7.08 15.44 -0.75
C SER A 62 -7.41 14.11 -0.05
N PRO A 63 -6.92 13.84 1.17
CA PRO A 63 -7.44 12.71 1.91
C PRO A 63 -8.94 12.94 2.04
N VAL A 64 -9.72 12.34 1.14
CA VAL A 64 -11.18 12.37 1.20
C VAL A 64 -11.45 11.57 2.44
N ALA A 65 -11.67 12.30 3.53
CA ALA A 65 -12.21 11.77 4.75
C ALA A 65 -13.41 10.91 4.33
N ILE A 66 -13.40 9.65 4.75
CA ILE A 66 -14.55 8.77 4.56
C ILE A 66 -15.75 9.52 5.15
N PRO A 67 -16.80 9.83 4.37
CA PRO A 67 -17.99 10.44 4.94
C PRO A 67 -18.51 9.52 6.05
N PRO A 68 -18.81 10.03 7.25
CA PRO A 68 -19.29 9.19 8.34
C PRO A 68 -20.62 8.55 7.96
N GLY A 69 -20.58 7.26 7.66
CA GLY A 69 -21.73 6.45 7.24
C GLY A 69 -21.29 5.02 6.93
N LEU A 70 -22.19 4.05 7.13
CA LEU A 70 -22.00 2.63 6.79
C LEU A 70 -21.66 2.54 5.30
N THR A 71 -20.39 2.27 4.98
CA THR A 71 -19.92 2.11 3.60
C THR A 71 -19.87 0.62 3.31
N GLU A 72 -20.49 0.18 2.22
CA GLU A 72 -20.41 -1.21 1.78
C GLU A 72 -19.13 -1.41 0.95
N LEU A 73 -18.26 -2.34 1.36
CA LEU A 73 -17.05 -2.70 0.62
C LEU A 73 -16.98 -4.21 0.34
N PRO A 74 -16.47 -4.61 -0.85
CA PRO A 74 -16.13 -6.00 -1.12
C PRO A 74 -15.03 -6.49 -0.17
N ILE A 75 -15.14 -7.75 0.28
CA ILE A 75 -14.22 -8.37 1.23
C ILE A 75 -13.24 -9.30 0.52
N PHE A 76 -11.96 -9.17 0.87
CA PHE A 76 -10.90 -10.09 0.51
C PHE A 76 -10.53 -10.93 1.75
N PRO A 77 -11.08 -12.15 1.88
CA PRO A 77 -10.79 -13.00 3.02
C PRO A 77 -9.42 -13.66 2.85
N MET A 78 -8.51 -13.44 3.80
CA MET A 78 -7.13 -13.92 3.78
C MET A 78 -6.91 -15.01 4.83
N ARG A 79 -6.23 -16.10 4.46
CA ARG A 79 -5.88 -17.19 5.37
C ARG A 79 -4.61 -16.89 6.13
N ASP A 80 -3.55 -16.58 5.38
CA ASP A 80 -2.18 -16.53 5.90
C ASP A 80 -1.65 -15.09 6.02
N LEU A 81 -2.54 -14.10 6.01
CA LEU A 81 -2.14 -12.69 6.04
C LEU A 81 -3.09 -11.84 6.89
N VAL A 82 -2.52 -11.14 7.86
CA VAL A 82 -3.09 -9.94 8.49
C VAL A 82 -2.42 -8.74 7.83
N LEU A 83 -3.21 -7.89 7.17
CA LEU A 83 -2.73 -6.65 6.56
C LEU A 83 -2.75 -5.53 7.60
N PHE A 84 -1.69 -4.71 7.66
CA PHE A 84 -1.66 -3.50 8.48
C PHE A 84 -1.84 -2.22 7.62
N PRO A 85 -2.31 -1.10 8.23
CA PRO A 85 -2.33 0.20 7.56
C PRO A 85 -0.97 0.58 6.96
N GLN A 86 -0.99 1.32 5.84
CA GLN A 86 0.19 1.79 5.09
C GLN A 86 1.11 0.68 4.55
N THR A 87 0.71 -0.59 4.67
CA THR A 87 1.45 -1.73 4.10
C THR A 87 0.97 -2.01 2.68
N VAL A 88 1.92 -2.23 1.77
CA VAL A 88 1.64 -2.68 0.40
C VAL A 88 1.91 -4.18 0.32
N ALA A 89 0.89 -4.96 -0.07
CA ALA A 89 1.00 -6.41 -0.16
C ALA A 89 0.39 -6.94 -1.46
N PRO A 90 1.03 -7.94 -2.11
CA PRO A 90 0.38 -8.70 -3.17
C PRO A 90 -0.58 -9.73 -2.56
N ILE A 91 -1.77 -9.85 -3.14
CA ILE A 91 -2.80 -10.83 -2.79
C ILE A 91 -3.07 -11.67 -4.04
N PHE A 92 -3.05 -12.99 -3.88
CA PHE A 92 -3.35 -13.94 -4.95
C PHE A 92 -4.79 -14.41 -4.82
N VAL A 93 -5.58 -14.14 -5.85
CA VAL A 93 -7.01 -14.43 -5.88
C VAL A 93 -7.26 -15.56 -6.88
N ALA A 94 -7.60 -16.73 -6.36
CA ALA A 94 -7.95 -17.90 -7.15
C ALA A 94 -9.47 -18.19 -7.18
N ARG A 95 -10.20 -17.80 -6.13
CA ARG A 95 -11.64 -18.10 -5.99
C ARG A 95 -12.49 -17.18 -6.85
N ASP A 96 -13.43 -17.75 -7.60
CA ASP A 96 -14.32 -17.00 -8.50
C ASP A 96 -15.09 -15.88 -7.77
N LYS A 97 -15.57 -16.17 -6.54
CA LYS A 97 -16.32 -15.20 -5.72
C LYS A 97 -15.47 -13.99 -5.32
N THR A 98 -14.21 -14.22 -4.98
CA THR A 98 -13.25 -13.15 -4.66
C THR A 98 -12.81 -12.42 -5.93
N ARG A 99 -12.69 -13.10 -7.07
CA ARG A 99 -12.42 -12.44 -8.36
C ARG A 99 -13.51 -11.44 -8.73
N ARG A 100 -14.78 -11.81 -8.57
CA ARG A 100 -15.93 -10.88 -8.73
C ARG A 100 -15.85 -9.70 -7.76
N ALA A 101 -15.42 -9.93 -6.51
CA ALA A 101 -15.19 -8.87 -5.53
C ALA A 101 -14.14 -7.85 -6.01
N VAL A 102 -13.05 -8.32 -6.62
CA VAL A 102 -11.99 -7.47 -7.19
C VAL A 102 -12.52 -6.64 -8.36
N GLU A 103 -13.23 -7.26 -9.30
CA GLU A 103 -13.82 -6.58 -10.46
C GLU A 103 -14.79 -5.48 -10.00
N ARG A 104 -15.66 -5.78 -9.03
CA ARG A 104 -16.59 -4.81 -8.45
C ARG A 104 -15.86 -3.67 -7.74
N ALA A 105 -14.78 -3.96 -7.02
CA ALA A 105 -13.98 -2.97 -6.33
C ALA A 105 -13.32 -2.00 -7.30
N ILE A 106 -12.70 -2.50 -8.38
CA ILE A 106 -12.07 -1.67 -9.40
C ILE A 106 -13.10 -0.76 -10.06
N ALA A 107 -14.29 -1.27 -10.39
CA ALA A 107 -15.38 -0.46 -10.93
C ALA A 107 -15.96 0.57 -9.93
N GLY A 108 -15.79 0.34 -8.62
CA GLY A 108 -16.41 1.11 -7.53
C GLY A 108 -15.48 2.07 -6.78
N GLY A 109 -14.32 2.41 -7.33
CA GLY A 109 -13.35 3.32 -6.68
C GLY A 109 -12.12 2.64 -6.08
N SER A 110 -11.85 1.38 -6.47
CA SER A 110 -10.66 0.62 -6.10
C SER A 110 -10.45 0.46 -4.60
N ARG A 111 -11.54 0.33 -3.83
CA ARG A 111 -11.51 0.09 -2.38
C ARG A 111 -12.01 -1.31 -2.04
N VAL A 112 -11.33 -1.95 -1.10
CA VAL A 112 -11.64 -3.29 -0.60
C VAL A 112 -11.44 -3.34 0.91
N LEU A 113 -12.09 -4.28 1.58
CA LEU A 113 -11.79 -4.64 2.96
C LEU A 113 -11.00 -5.94 2.98
N VAL A 114 -9.77 -5.91 3.50
CA VAL A 114 -8.95 -7.11 3.67
C VAL A 114 -9.13 -7.60 5.11
N VAL A 115 -9.52 -8.86 5.28
CA VAL A 115 -9.87 -9.44 6.59
C VAL A 115 -9.24 -10.81 6.72
N ALA A 116 -8.63 -11.10 7.88
CA ALA A 116 -8.13 -12.43 8.19
C ALA A 116 -9.27 -13.40 8.54
N GLN A 117 -9.11 -14.66 8.16
CA GLN A 117 -10.01 -15.75 8.54
C GLN A 117 -9.62 -16.30 9.91
N LYS A 118 -10.60 -16.65 10.75
CA LYS A 118 -10.34 -17.30 12.05
C LYS A 118 -9.90 -18.76 11.90
N HIS A 119 -10.39 -19.43 10.86
CA HIS A 119 -10.08 -20.82 10.57
C HIS A 119 -9.54 -20.91 9.14
N ALA A 120 -8.24 -21.17 9.00
CA ALA A 120 -7.57 -21.25 7.71
C ALA A 120 -8.17 -22.34 6.81
N ASP A 121 -8.73 -23.40 7.40
CA ASP A 121 -9.30 -24.54 6.67
C ASP A 121 -10.68 -24.26 6.07
N ASP A 122 -11.32 -23.14 6.41
CA ASP A 122 -12.64 -22.79 5.87
C ASP A 122 -12.51 -22.35 4.40
N ASP A 123 -13.01 -23.18 3.49
CA ASP A 123 -12.98 -22.89 2.06
C ASP A 123 -14.03 -21.87 1.64
N ARG A 124 -15.02 -21.58 2.50
CA ARG A 124 -16.08 -20.62 2.25
C ARG A 124 -16.41 -19.87 3.54
N PRO A 125 -15.61 -18.84 3.91
CA PRO A 125 -15.89 -18.01 5.08
C PRO A 125 -17.06 -17.07 4.78
N ASN A 126 -18.26 -17.62 4.66
CA ASN A 126 -19.51 -16.91 4.38
C ASN A 126 -20.27 -16.55 5.66
N ALA A 127 -19.82 -17.03 6.81
CA ALA A 127 -20.36 -16.66 8.12
C ALA A 127 -19.47 -15.62 8.82
N LEU A 128 -20.09 -14.70 9.57
CA LEU A 128 -19.39 -13.66 10.36
C LEU A 128 -18.43 -14.26 11.38
N GLN A 129 -18.75 -15.46 11.87
CA GLN A 129 -17.89 -16.20 12.80
C GLN A 129 -16.60 -16.72 12.16
N SER A 130 -16.55 -16.90 10.84
CA SER A 130 -15.35 -17.37 10.12
C SER A 130 -14.32 -16.27 9.86
N LEU A 131 -14.68 -15.00 10.07
CA LEU A 131 -13.82 -13.84 9.84
C LEU A 131 -13.51 -13.11 11.15
N HIS A 132 -12.34 -12.49 11.21
CA HIS A 132 -12.05 -11.56 12.30
C HIS A 132 -12.91 -10.29 12.17
N PRO A 133 -13.35 -9.70 13.31
CA PRO A 133 -14.26 -8.57 13.31
C PRO A 133 -13.59 -7.27 12.80
N VAL A 134 -12.27 -7.20 12.83
CA VAL A 134 -11.48 -6.05 12.36
C VAL A 134 -10.60 -6.48 11.20
N GLY A 135 -10.62 -5.67 10.14
CA GLY A 135 -9.72 -5.76 9.01
C GLY A 135 -9.12 -4.40 8.67
N VAL A 136 -8.57 -4.29 7.47
CA VAL A 136 -8.01 -3.05 6.93
C VAL A 136 -8.71 -2.70 5.64
N THR A 137 -9.27 -1.50 5.56
CA THR A 137 -9.67 -0.94 4.28
C THR A 137 -8.41 -0.66 3.47
N ALA A 138 -8.35 -1.17 2.25
CA ALA A 138 -7.22 -1.06 1.37
C ALA A 138 -7.62 -0.51 -0.01
N SER A 139 -6.66 0.12 -0.67
CA SER A 139 -6.78 0.55 -2.06
C SER A 139 -6.17 -0.50 -2.97
N VAL A 140 -6.86 -0.89 -4.03
CA VAL A 140 -6.29 -1.67 -5.13
C VAL A 140 -5.40 -0.75 -5.96
N ILE A 141 -4.10 -1.07 -6.02
CA ILE A 141 -3.10 -0.32 -6.79
C ILE A 141 -2.95 -0.91 -8.19
N ASN A 142 -2.93 -2.24 -8.27
CA ASN A 142 -2.71 -2.96 -9.52
C ASN A 142 -3.43 -4.31 -9.48
N SER A 143 -3.83 -4.81 -10.64
CA SER A 143 -4.41 -6.15 -10.81
C SER A 143 -3.90 -6.76 -12.11
N GLN A 144 -3.29 -7.95 -12.03
CA GLN A 144 -2.73 -8.65 -13.19
C GLN A 144 -3.05 -10.13 -13.11
N THR A 145 -3.71 -10.66 -14.14
CA THR A 145 -3.89 -12.09 -14.33
C THR A 145 -2.55 -12.72 -14.71
N GLN A 146 -2.11 -13.69 -13.92
CA GLN A 146 -0.88 -14.45 -14.16
C GLN A 146 -1.12 -15.51 -15.27
N MET A 147 -0.03 -16.11 -15.78
CA MET A 147 -0.09 -17.12 -16.85
C MET A 147 -0.84 -18.40 -16.44
N ASP A 148 -0.91 -18.68 -15.14
CA ASP A 148 -1.65 -19.79 -14.53
C ASP A 148 -3.16 -19.49 -14.34
N GLY A 149 -3.61 -18.29 -14.71
CA GLY A 149 -5.00 -17.83 -14.52
C GLY A 149 -5.30 -17.25 -13.14
N VAL A 150 -4.34 -17.26 -12.20
CA VAL A 150 -4.51 -16.66 -10.87
C VAL A 150 -4.42 -15.14 -10.98
N LEU A 151 -5.36 -14.43 -10.36
CA LEU A 151 -5.35 -12.97 -10.36
C LEU A 151 -4.46 -12.44 -9.23
N LYS A 152 -3.36 -11.80 -9.58
CA LYS A 152 -2.49 -11.10 -8.63
C LYS A 152 -2.97 -9.66 -8.46
N VAL A 153 -3.38 -9.29 -7.25
CA VAL A 153 -3.86 -7.96 -6.90
C VAL A 153 -2.92 -7.33 -5.89
N THR A 154 -2.37 -6.17 -6.20
CA THR A 154 -1.55 -5.41 -5.23
C THR A 154 -2.44 -4.40 -4.52
N VAL A 155 -2.46 -4.46 -3.19
CA VAL A 155 -3.25 -3.55 -2.36
C VAL A 155 -2.36 -2.72 -1.45
N SER A 156 -2.82 -1.51 -1.09
CA SER A 156 -2.22 -0.66 -0.07
C SER A 156 -3.21 -0.46 1.07
N GLY A 157 -2.84 -0.92 2.28
CA GLY A 157 -3.64 -0.72 3.48
C GLY A 157 -3.77 0.76 3.82
N LEU A 158 -4.96 1.19 4.23
CA LEU A 158 -5.23 2.60 4.53
C LEU A 158 -5.45 2.82 6.02
N GLN A 159 -6.44 2.14 6.59
CA GLN A 159 -6.84 2.30 7.98
C GLN A 159 -7.55 1.05 8.52
N ARG A 160 -7.54 0.91 9.85
CA ARG A 160 -8.28 -0.13 10.58
C ARG A 160 -9.76 0.10 10.46
N THR A 161 -10.51 -0.98 10.31
CA THR A 161 -11.94 -0.91 10.04
C THR A 161 -12.65 -2.13 10.60
N ALA A 162 -13.72 -1.90 11.35
CA ALA A 162 -14.58 -2.93 11.91
C ALA A 162 -15.68 -3.32 10.91
N ILE A 163 -16.01 -4.60 10.87
CA ILE A 163 -17.18 -5.12 10.16
C ILE A 163 -18.40 -4.92 11.06
N THR A 164 -19.42 -4.22 10.56
CA THR A 164 -20.70 -4.06 11.27
C THR A 164 -21.71 -5.12 10.82
N ARG A 165 -21.71 -5.46 9.53
CA ARG A 165 -22.63 -6.45 8.94
C ARG A 165 -21.98 -7.11 7.73
N LEU A 166 -22.12 -8.43 7.60
CA LEU A 166 -21.78 -9.14 6.37
C LEU A 166 -22.98 -9.20 5.42
N ILE A 167 -22.68 -9.07 4.13
CA ILE A 167 -23.63 -9.19 3.04
C ILE A 167 -23.08 -10.27 2.10
N ASP A 168 -23.79 -11.39 2.05
CA ASP A 168 -23.44 -12.50 1.17
C ASP A 168 -24.29 -12.49 -0.11
N GLY A 169 -23.64 -12.31 -1.26
CA GLY A 169 -24.29 -12.28 -2.57
C GLY A 169 -23.39 -12.88 -3.65
N GLU A 170 -23.35 -12.24 -4.83
CA GLU A 170 -22.45 -12.64 -5.92
C GLU A 170 -20.97 -12.57 -5.53
N PHE A 171 -20.64 -11.68 -4.60
CA PHE A 171 -19.36 -11.58 -3.91
C PHE A 171 -19.63 -11.30 -2.42
N LEU A 172 -18.63 -11.51 -1.58
CA LEU A 172 -18.74 -11.20 -0.16
C LEU A 172 -18.48 -9.70 0.05
N ALA A 173 -19.38 -9.03 0.76
CA ALA A 173 -19.26 -7.63 1.12
C ALA A 173 -19.53 -7.41 2.60
N ALA A 174 -19.09 -6.27 3.13
CA ALA A 174 -19.37 -5.84 4.49
C ALA A 174 -19.83 -4.39 4.51
N GLU A 175 -20.78 -4.09 5.37
CA GLU A 175 -20.87 -2.75 5.94
C GLU A 175 -19.76 -2.57 6.96
N ILE A 176 -19.13 -1.40 6.91
CA ILE A 176 -17.93 -1.14 7.68
C ILE A 176 -18.02 0.14 8.50
N LYS A 177 -17.21 0.19 9.56
CA LYS A 177 -16.97 1.40 10.35
C LYS A 177 -15.47 1.60 10.57
N PRO A 178 -14.89 2.75 10.18
CA PRO A 178 -13.51 3.08 10.52
C PRO A 178 -13.27 3.05 12.04
N ILE A 179 -12.10 2.57 12.45
CA ILE A 179 -11.69 2.57 13.86
C ILE A 179 -10.77 3.77 14.09
N GLU A 180 -11.14 4.62 15.04
CA GLU A 180 -10.31 5.74 15.47
C GLU A 180 -9.18 5.25 16.39
N GLU A 181 -7.96 5.71 16.11
CA GLU A 181 -6.77 5.40 16.91
C GLU A 181 -6.75 6.25 18.19
N GLN A 182 -6.51 5.61 19.32
CA GLN A 182 -6.45 6.29 20.63
C GLN A 182 -5.01 6.50 21.07
N ARG A 183 -4.75 7.60 21.78
CA ARG A 183 -3.45 7.96 22.38
C ARG A 183 -2.24 8.00 21.42
N GLY A 184 -2.44 7.95 20.10
CA GLY A 184 -1.35 7.94 19.11
C GLY A 184 -0.47 9.19 19.07
N GLN A 185 -0.96 10.32 19.58
CA GLN A 185 -0.21 11.58 19.69
C GLN A 185 0.26 11.89 21.12
N SER A 186 0.05 10.96 22.07
CA SER A 186 0.48 11.13 23.46
C SER A 186 2.01 11.13 23.57
N GLU A 187 2.54 11.78 24.60
CA GLU A 187 3.97 11.73 24.91
C GLU A 187 4.42 10.32 25.30
N GLU A 188 3.57 9.58 26.01
CA GLU A 188 3.74 8.17 26.32
C GLU A 188 3.95 7.32 25.06
N ALA A 189 3.09 7.47 24.04
CA ALA A 189 3.23 6.76 22.77
C ALA A 189 4.54 7.12 22.05
N ARG A 190 5.00 8.38 22.10
CA ARG A 190 6.30 8.79 21.54
C ARG A 190 7.50 8.23 22.31
N SER A 191 7.37 8.05 23.62
CA SER A 191 8.42 7.43 24.44
C SER A 191 8.52 5.93 24.12
N LEU A 192 7.38 5.25 24.11
CA LEU A 192 7.29 3.82 23.76
C LEU A 192 7.73 3.54 22.33
N SER A 193 7.43 4.42 21.37
CA SER A 193 7.86 4.23 19.97
C SER A 193 9.39 4.22 19.86
N ARG A 194 10.11 5.06 20.61
CA ARG A 194 11.58 5.04 20.65
C ARG A 194 12.10 3.72 21.22
N MET A 195 11.51 3.26 22.33
CA MET A 195 11.88 1.98 22.93
C MET A 195 11.62 0.78 21.99
N VAL A 196 10.48 0.76 21.31
CA VAL A 196 10.14 -0.26 20.30
C VAL A 196 11.12 -0.23 19.14
N LEU A 197 11.46 0.95 18.62
CA LEU A 197 12.42 1.10 17.53
C LEU A 197 13.79 0.55 17.93
N ASP A 198 14.27 0.89 19.12
CA ASP A 198 15.57 0.43 19.61
C ASP A 198 15.57 -1.08 19.89
N ALA A 199 14.51 -1.61 20.50
CA ALA A 199 14.35 -3.05 20.70
C ALA A 199 14.32 -3.82 19.36
N TYR A 200 13.58 -3.31 18.38
CA TYR A 200 13.48 -3.94 17.06
C TYR A 200 14.81 -3.90 16.30
N ARG A 201 15.60 -2.82 16.42
CA ARG A 201 16.95 -2.75 15.83
C ARG A 201 17.87 -3.83 16.39
N ILE A 202 17.85 -4.05 17.70
CA ILE A 202 18.63 -5.10 18.35
C ILE A 202 18.14 -6.46 17.87
N TYR A 203 16.83 -6.70 17.90
CA TYR A 203 16.21 -7.95 17.46
C TYR A 203 16.55 -8.31 16.01
N ALA A 204 16.42 -7.35 15.09
CA ALA A 204 16.66 -7.56 13.67
C ALA A 204 18.16 -7.44 13.28
N ASN A 205 19.05 -7.31 14.27
CA ASN A 205 20.49 -7.08 14.07
C ASN A 205 20.80 -5.94 13.08
N ILE A 206 20.03 -4.85 13.15
CA ILE A 206 20.16 -3.69 12.28
C ILE A 206 21.11 -2.68 12.93
N ASP A 207 22.38 -2.68 12.52
CA ASP A 207 23.35 -1.65 12.91
C ASP A 207 23.20 -0.39 12.03
N LEU A 208 22.68 0.68 12.61
CA LEU A 208 22.55 2.01 11.97
C LEU A 208 23.60 3.00 12.45
N SER A 209 24.47 2.60 13.39
CA SER A 209 25.45 3.48 14.05
C SER A 209 26.47 4.03 13.07
N SER A 210 26.77 3.25 12.03
CA SER A 210 27.71 3.58 10.96
C SER A 210 27.06 4.33 9.79
N LEU A 211 25.74 4.54 9.79
CA LEU A 211 25.01 5.05 8.62
C LEU A 211 24.47 6.48 8.80
N PRO A 212 24.66 7.37 7.80
CA PRO A 212 24.07 8.71 7.81
C PRO A 212 22.55 8.68 7.96
N VAL A 213 21.98 9.71 8.60
CA VAL A 213 20.52 9.81 8.87
C VAL A 213 19.66 9.56 7.63
N GLY A 214 20.08 10.08 6.47
CA GLY A 214 19.38 9.89 5.19
C GLY A 214 19.46 8.47 4.61
N GLN A 215 20.44 7.67 5.00
CA GLN A 215 20.56 6.26 4.56
C GLN A 215 19.79 5.29 5.44
N ARG A 216 19.41 5.70 6.66
CA ARG A 216 18.53 4.90 7.55
C ARG A 216 17.15 4.63 6.94
N VAL A 217 16.73 5.49 6.00
CA VAL A 217 15.50 5.31 5.19
C VAL A 217 15.52 4.01 4.38
N ARG A 218 16.71 3.48 4.03
CA ARG A 218 16.84 2.21 3.28
C ARG A 218 16.38 0.97 4.05
N PHE A 219 16.35 1.03 5.38
CA PHE A 219 15.81 -0.06 6.22
C PHE A 219 14.28 0.03 6.36
N GLY A 220 13.66 1.07 5.78
CA GLY A 220 12.22 1.22 5.68
C GLY A 220 11.50 1.32 7.02
N LEU A 221 12.19 1.65 8.11
CA LEU A 221 11.55 1.88 9.41
C LEU A 221 11.07 3.33 9.50
N PRO A 222 9.82 3.57 9.92
CA PRO A 222 9.28 4.92 10.06
C PRO A 222 9.94 5.67 11.22
N SER A 223 9.80 7.00 11.21
CA SER A 223 10.26 7.85 12.31
C SER A 223 9.55 7.47 13.63
N PRO A 224 10.24 7.46 14.78
CA PRO A 224 9.60 7.27 16.09
C PRO A 224 8.59 8.39 16.41
N GLU A 225 8.63 9.52 15.70
CA GLU A 225 7.63 10.59 15.81
C GLU A 225 6.25 10.22 15.25
N ASN A 226 6.12 9.04 14.61
CA ASN A 226 4.84 8.48 14.21
C ASN A 226 4.63 7.12 14.91
N PRO A 227 4.14 7.12 16.17
CA PRO A 227 4.01 5.90 16.98
C PRO A 227 3.07 4.86 16.35
N THR A 228 1.95 5.30 15.77
CA THR A 228 0.98 4.46 15.08
C THR A 228 1.63 3.70 13.91
N LEU A 229 2.30 4.43 13.01
CA LEU A 229 2.95 3.85 11.84
C LEU A 229 4.09 2.92 12.24
N LEU A 230 4.86 3.27 13.27
CA LEU A 230 5.94 2.42 13.77
C LEU A 230 5.41 1.11 14.33
N ALA A 231 4.38 1.15 15.19
CA ALA A 231 3.77 -0.04 15.75
C ALA A 231 3.31 -1.00 14.64
N ASP A 232 2.62 -0.47 13.62
CA ASP A 232 2.08 -1.24 12.51
C ASP A 232 3.18 -1.82 11.62
N THR A 233 4.21 -1.03 11.33
CA THR A 233 5.36 -1.47 10.51
C THR A 233 6.13 -2.59 11.20
N VAL A 234 6.37 -2.46 12.51
CA VAL A 234 7.09 -3.47 13.27
C VAL A 234 6.24 -4.73 13.42
N ALA A 235 4.97 -4.60 13.78
CA ALA A 235 4.03 -5.72 13.89
C ALA A 235 3.95 -6.57 12.60
N GLN A 236 3.91 -5.91 11.43
CA GLN A 236 3.89 -6.60 10.14
C GLN A 236 5.13 -7.46 9.89
N ARG A 237 6.30 -7.00 10.36
CA ARG A 237 7.62 -7.62 10.14
C ARG A 237 7.99 -8.69 11.17
N LEU A 238 7.35 -8.72 12.33
CA LEU A 238 7.61 -9.74 13.33
C LEU A 238 7.15 -11.13 12.81
N PRO A 239 7.95 -12.19 13.03
CA PRO A 239 7.60 -13.57 12.66
C PRO A 239 6.67 -14.20 13.71
N ILE A 240 5.58 -13.52 14.02
CA ILE A 240 4.55 -13.93 14.98
C ILE A 240 3.33 -14.52 14.29
N GLY A 241 2.52 -15.29 15.03
CA GLY A 241 1.34 -15.97 14.49
C GLY A 241 0.24 -15.02 14.02
N ILE A 242 -0.69 -15.52 13.19
CA ILE A 242 -1.84 -14.75 12.70
C ILE A 242 -2.67 -14.20 13.86
N ASP A 243 -2.92 -15.00 14.90
CA ASP A 243 -3.68 -14.56 16.07
C ASP A 243 -3.03 -13.38 16.79
N GLU A 244 -1.70 -13.39 16.96
CA GLU A 244 -0.96 -12.30 17.60
C GLU A 244 -0.98 -11.03 16.73
N LYS A 245 -0.79 -11.18 15.41
CA LYS A 245 -0.91 -10.06 14.46
C LYS A 245 -2.31 -9.47 14.47
N GLN A 246 -3.32 -10.32 14.53
CA GLN A 246 -4.70 -9.89 14.55
C GLN A 246 -5.06 -9.18 15.85
N GLN A 247 -4.57 -9.65 16.99
CA GLN A 247 -4.71 -8.92 18.26
C GLN A 247 -4.05 -7.54 18.20
N LEU A 248 -2.87 -7.42 17.57
CA LEU A 248 -2.23 -6.11 17.35
C LEU A 248 -3.04 -5.21 16.40
N LEU A 249 -3.67 -5.79 15.38
CA LEU A 249 -4.56 -5.05 14.48
C LEU A 249 -5.81 -4.54 15.22
N GLU A 250 -6.37 -5.35 16.11
CA GLU A 250 -7.59 -5.03 16.88
C GLU A 250 -7.37 -4.02 18.01
N THR A 251 -6.15 -3.89 18.53
CA THR A 251 -5.82 -2.89 19.55
C THR A 251 -5.82 -1.48 18.95
N SER A 252 -6.90 -0.71 19.17
CA SER A 252 -7.03 0.69 18.72
C SER A 252 -6.19 1.67 19.54
N ASP A 253 -5.82 1.29 20.76
CA ASP A 253 -4.96 2.07 21.63
C ASP A 253 -3.49 1.90 21.25
N VAL A 254 -2.88 2.98 20.78
CA VAL A 254 -1.51 2.95 20.26
C VAL A 254 -0.49 2.68 21.36
N VAL A 255 -0.72 3.13 22.59
CA VAL A 255 0.18 2.87 23.73
C VAL A 255 0.16 1.38 24.06
N ALA A 256 -1.02 0.80 24.28
CA ALA A 256 -1.17 -0.62 24.58
C ALA A 256 -0.62 -1.49 23.44
N ARG A 257 -0.80 -1.05 22.19
CA ARG A 257 -0.25 -1.73 21.01
C ARG A 257 1.28 -1.73 21.00
N LEU A 258 1.91 -0.59 21.31
CA LEU A 258 3.37 -0.48 21.39
C LEU A 258 3.95 -1.33 22.53
N GLU A 259 3.30 -1.35 23.69
CA GLU A 259 3.69 -2.21 24.82
C GLU A 259 3.68 -3.68 24.41
N LYS A 260 2.61 -4.12 23.75
CA LYS A 260 2.49 -5.48 23.24
C LYS A 260 3.52 -5.82 22.16
N VAL A 261 3.78 -4.89 21.24
CA VAL A 261 4.88 -5.07 20.27
C VAL A 261 6.22 -5.22 20.97
N LEU A 262 6.49 -4.41 22.00
CA LEU A 262 7.73 -4.49 22.76
C LEU A 262 7.87 -5.83 23.51
N GLU A 263 6.78 -6.33 24.10
CA GLU A 263 6.72 -7.65 24.72
C GLU A 263 7.04 -8.75 23.70
N LEU A 264 6.37 -8.74 22.54
CA LEU A 264 6.57 -9.71 21.47
C LEU A 264 8.00 -9.70 20.93
N ILE A 265 8.64 -8.53 20.80
CA ILE A 265 10.05 -8.43 20.40
C ILE A 265 10.96 -9.13 21.42
N ARG A 266 10.68 -8.98 22.72
CA ARG A 266 11.50 -9.56 23.79
C ARG A 266 11.35 -11.08 23.88
N THR A 267 10.17 -11.60 23.58
CA THR A 267 9.90 -13.04 23.57
C THR A 267 10.30 -13.71 22.26
N ALA A 268 10.32 -12.97 21.15
CA ALA A 268 10.76 -13.46 19.86
C ALA A 268 12.26 -13.77 19.91
N ARG A 269 12.64 -15.01 19.57
CA ARG A 269 14.05 -15.35 19.36
C ARG A 269 14.53 -14.67 18.08
N PRO A 270 15.69 -13.99 18.07
CA PRO A 270 16.26 -13.45 16.84
C PRO A 270 16.44 -14.59 15.84
N GLU A 271 16.10 -14.35 14.58
CA GLU A 271 16.39 -15.29 13.48
C GLU A 271 17.92 -15.52 13.46
N GLN A 272 18.34 -16.77 13.69
CA GLN A 272 19.74 -17.20 13.57
C GLN A 272 20.10 -17.41 12.09
#